data_AF-A0A538E1L9-F1
#
_entry.id   AF-A0A538E1L9-F1
#
_cell.length_a   1.000
_cell.length_b   1.000
_cell.length_c   1.000
_cell.angle_alpha   90.00
_cell.angle_beta   90.00
_cell.angle_gamma   90.00
#
_symmetry.space_group_name_H-M   'P 1'
#
loop_
_entity.id
_entity.type
_entity.pdbx_description
1 polymer ?
#
loop_
_entity_poly.entity_id
_entity_poly.type
_entity_poly.pdbx_seq_one_letter_code
_entity_poly.pdbx_strand_id
1 'polypeptide(L)'
;MSRYDPLRWYLAKMPVDRHEVRLTFHDLEKIVGSLPESAHSYRPWWGNTAGSPQALAWQAAGFVVDEVNLTGELVVFTRGQARRRSIAAPVVTRAIGPDRNDGPAPPLAESSEDDHSEAAVQARLVAHLAGEGWRIHRVADTASREQGIDVLASRGTRTLAIEVKGFPSRSYADPRKAEQVKPTNPAVQARHWYAAAMLQAMLMRQQHPTYDIAVAFPDVPTYRTLHQRTRGSLADLRVATYFVAADGGVTTPTST
;
A
#
# COMPACT_ATOMS: atom_id res chain seq x y z
N MET A 1 -15.18 -36.93 4.20
CA MET A 1 -14.26 -36.43 3.17
C MET A 1 -14.81 -35.12 2.65
N SER A 2 -14.01 -34.06 2.68
CA SER A 2 -14.36 -32.74 2.15
C SER A 2 -14.34 -32.77 0.62
N ARG A 3 -15.17 -31.96 -0.04
CA ARG A 3 -15.12 -31.76 -1.50
C ARG A 3 -13.73 -31.34 -1.99
N TYR A 4 -12.94 -30.68 -1.13
CA TYR A 4 -11.60 -30.18 -1.46
C TYR A 4 -10.46 -31.15 -1.10
N ASP A 5 -10.76 -32.35 -0.60
CA ASP A 5 -9.75 -33.39 -0.32
C ASP A 5 -8.90 -33.76 -1.56
N PRO A 6 -9.45 -33.82 -2.79
CA PRO A 6 -8.63 -34.03 -3.99
C PRO A 6 -7.54 -32.96 -4.19
N LEU A 7 -7.86 -31.69 -3.91
CA LEU A 7 -6.88 -30.59 -3.99
C LEU A 7 -5.82 -30.71 -2.90
N ARG A 8 -6.21 -31.09 -1.69
CA ARG A 8 -5.27 -31.40 -0.61
C ARG A 8 -4.26 -32.46 -1.05
N TRP A 9 -4.73 -33.58 -1.61
CA TRP A 9 -3.84 -34.66 -2.04
C TRP A 9 -2.97 -34.29 -3.24
N TYR A 10 -3.53 -33.52 -4.19
CA TYR A 10 -2.77 -33.02 -5.32
C TYR A 10 -1.58 -32.18 -4.85
N LEU A 11 -1.82 -31.22 -3.95
CA LEU A 11 -0.77 -30.36 -3.40
C LEU A 11 0.23 -31.14 -2.53
N ALA A 12 -0.24 -32.11 -1.74
CA ALA A 12 0.64 -32.94 -0.91
C ALA A 12 1.61 -33.81 -1.73
N LYS A 13 1.25 -34.17 -2.98
CA LYS A 13 2.11 -34.91 -3.91
C LYS A 13 3.19 -34.06 -4.59
N MET A 14 3.11 -32.74 -4.47
CA MET A 14 4.14 -31.88 -5.06
C MET A 14 5.50 -32.17 -4.41
N PRO A 15 6.60 -32.15 -5.18
CA PRO A 15 7.94 -32.28 -4.63
C PRO A 15 8.20 -31.31 -3.46
N VAL A 16 9.06 -31.70 -2.52
CA VAL A 16 9.33 -30.92 -1.30
C VAL A 16 9.99 -29.57 -1.61
N ASP A 17 10.81 -29.54 -2.66
CA ASP A 17 11.47 -28.36 -3.24
C ASP A 17 10.53 -27.50 -4.11
N ARG A 18 9.33 -28.01 -4.43
CA ARG A 18 8.31 -27.24 -5.14
C ARG A 18 7.53 -26.38 -4.16
N HIS A 19 7.97 -25.12 -4.07
CA HIS A 19 7.41 -24.12 -3.16
C HIS A 19 6.22 -23.35 -3.74
N GLU A 20 6.05 -23.30 -5.07
CA GLU A 20 4.95 -22.59 -5.76
C GLU A 20 4.23 -23.56 -6.72
N VAL A 21 2.89 -23.54 -6.69
CA VAL A 21 2.01 -24.31 -7.57
C VAL A 21 0.97 -23.36 -8.15
N ARG A 22 0.95 -23.23 -9.47
CA ARG A 22 0.02 -22.35 -10.19
C ARG A 22 -1.03 -23.24 -10.85
N LEU A 23 -2.31 -22.95 -10.58
CA LEU A 23 -3.43 -23.69 -11.17
C LEU A 23 -4.43 -22.69 -11.74
N THR A 24 -4.89 -22.96 -12.95
CA THR A 24 -6.04 -22.22 -13.50
C THR A 24 -7.32 -22.67 -12.82
N PHE A 25 -8.40 -21.91 -12.96
CA PHE A 25 -9.70 -22.32 -12.44
C PHE A 25 -10.16 -23.60 -13.12
N HIS A 26 -9.91 -23.74 -14.43
CA HIS A 26 -10.15 -24.96 -15.16
C HIS A 26 -9.35 -26.17 -14.62
N ASP A 27 -8.08 -25.99 -14.24
CA ASP A 27 -7.29 -27.06 -13.62
C ASP A 27 -7.83 -27.43 -12.24
N LEU A 28 -8.26 -26.43 -11.46
CA LEU A 28 -8.89 -26.65 -10.16
C LEU A 28 -10.21 -27.41 -10.31
N GLU A 29 -11.02 -27.08 -11.30
CA GLU A 29 -12.29 -27.76 -11.57
C GLU A 29 -12.11 -29.22 -11.99
N LYS A 30 -11.03 -29.54 -12.70
CA LYS A 30 -10.65 -30.94 -12.97
C LYS A 30 -10.29 -31.71 -11.71
N ILE A 31 -9.79 -31.02 -10.68
CA ILE A 31 -9.34 -31.62 -9.42
C ILE A 31 -10.50 -31.75 -8.42
N VAL A 32 -11.29 -30.70 -8.21
CA VAL A 32 -12.32 -30.63 -7.14
C VAL A 32 -13.77 -30.70 -7.65
N GLY A 33 -13.97 -30.72 -8.96
CA GLY A 33 -15.28 -30.49 -9.59
C GLY A 33 -15.58 -28.99 -9.74
N SER A 34 -16.79 -28.65 -10.21
CA SER A 34 -17.17 -27.25 -10.47
C SER A 34 -16.94 -26.35 -9.25
N LEU A 35 -16.30 -25.21 -9.49
CA LEU A 35 -16.12 -24.19 -8.48
C LEU A 35 -17.45 -23.42 -8.29
N PRO A 36 -17.77 -22.98 -7.06
CA PRO A 36 -18.95 -22.15 -6.85
C PRO A 36 -18.74 -20.76 -7.45
N GLU A 37 -19.81 -20.09 -7.85
CA GLU A 37 -19.79 -18.71 -8.39
C GLU A 37 -19.01 -17.72 -7.51
N SER A 38 -19.06 -17.92 -6.19
CA SER A 38 -18.30 -17.12 -5.23
C SER A 38 -16.78 -17.24 -5.36
N ALA A 39 -16.26 -18.34 -5.88
CA ALA A 39 -14.84 -18.49 -6.21
C ALA A 39 -14.43 -17.65 -7.42
N HIS A 40 -15.34 -17.43 -8.38
CA HIS A 40 -15.13 -16.58 -9.57
C HIS A 40 -15.29 -15.09 -9.26
N SER A 41 -16.22 -14.76 -8.37
CA SER A 41 -16.62 -13.37 -8.14
C SER A 41 -16.04 -12.72 -6.87
N TYR A 42 -15.57 -13.50 -5.89
CA TYR A 42 -15.21 -12.97 -4.56
C TYR A 42 -13.80 -13.37 -4.11
N ARG A 43 -12.85 -12.43 -4.22
CA ARG A 43 -11.43 -12.64 -3.84
C ARG A 43 -11.23 -13.19 -2.42
N PRO A 44 -11.97 -12.74 -1.39
CA PRO A 44 -11.85 -13.30 -0.03
C PRO A 44 -12.23 -14.77 0.11
N TRP A 45 -12.95 -15.35 -0.87
CA TRP A 45 -13.24 -16.79 -0.91
C TRP A 45 -11.96 -17.65 -0.91
N TRP A 46 -10.90 -17.13 -1.55
CA TRP A 46 -9.56 -17.72 -1.61
C TRP A 46 -8.71 -17.40 -0.38
N GLY A 47 -9.30 -16.79 0.66
CA GLY A 47 -8.61 -16.44 1.89
C GLY A 47 -8.14 -17.66 2.68
N ASN A 48 -7.04 -17.49 3.43
CA ASN A 48 -6.46 -18.54 4.28
C ASN A 48 -7.12 -18.61 5.67
N THR A 49 -8.44 -18.36 5.74
CA THR A 49 -9.19 -18.26 6.99
C THR A 49 -9.40 -19.63 7.62
N ALA A 50 -8.95 -19.80 8.86
CA ALA A 50 -9.21 -21.01 9.63
C ALA A 50 -10.72 -21.18 9.84
N GLY A 51 -11.29 -22.27 9.34
CA GLY A 51 -12.71 -22.60 9.44
C GLY A 51 -13.45 -22.80 8.11
N SER A 52 -12.87 -22.34 6.98
CA SER A 52 -13.46 -22.58 5.66
C SER A 52 -13.01 -23.94 5.09
N PRO A 53 -13.93 -24.82 4.62
CA PRO A 53 -13.59 -26.16 4.13
C PRO A 53 -12.56 -26.20 2.99
N GLN A 54 -12.55 -25.17 2.13
CA GLN A 54 -11.56 -25.00 1.06
C GLN A 54 -10.19 -24.60 1.62
N ALA A 55 -10.16 -23.66 2.57
CA ALA A 55 -8.93 -23.18 3.20
C ALA A 55 -8.19 -24.29 3.95
N LEU A 56 -8.96 -25.12 4.66
CA LEU A 56 -8.44 -26.27 5.36
C LEU A 56 -7.76 -27.28 4.42
N ALA A 57 -8.18 -27.39 3.16
CA ALA A 57 -7.63 -28.38 2.23
C ALA A 57 -6.20 -28.06 1.80
N TRP A 58 -5.93 -26.84 1.35
CA TRP A 58 -4.56 -26.46 0.99
C TRP A 58 -3.68 -26.29 2.24
N GLN A 59 -4.23 -25.79 3.36
CA GLN A 59 -3.48 -25.68 4.62
C GLN A 59 -3.07 -27.06 5.18
N ALA A 60 -3.95 -28.05 5.10
CA ALA A 60 -3.63 -29.43 5.51
C ALA A 60 -2.60 -30.11 4.59
N ALA A 61 -2.38 -29.59 3.37
CA ALA A 61 -1.30 -30.00 2.49
C ALA A 61 0.01 -29.23 2.75
N GLY A 62 0.01 -28.30 3.71
CA GLY A 62 1.12 -27.40 3.99
C GLY A 62 1.24 -26.25 3.01
N PHE A 63 0.16 -25.87 2.32
CA PHE A 63 0.10 -24.76 1.38
C PHE A 63 -0.85 -23.66 1.85
N VAL A 64 -0.70 -22.48 1.26
CA VAL A 64 -1.62 -21.34 1.38
C VAL A 64 -1.86 -20.74 0.01
N VAL A 65 -2.96 -20.01 -0.17
CA VAL A 65 -3.13 -19.16 -1.35
C VAL A 65 -2.30 -17.89 -1.15
N ASP A 66 -1.39 -17.64 -2.09
CA ASP A 66 -0.51 -16.47 -2.14
C ASP A 66 -1.08 -15.38 -3.06
N GLU A 67 -1.54 -15.78 -4.25
CA GLU A 67 -2.11 -14.89 -5.24
C GLU A 67 -3.35 -15.52 -5.86
N VAL A 68 -4.34 -14.68 -6.17
CA VAL A 68 -5.46 -15.04 -7.03
C VAL A 68 -5.76 -13.89 -7.98
N ASN A 69 -5.88 -14.23 -9.25
CA ASN A 69 -6.31 -13.38 -10.34
C ASN A 69 -7.67 -13.89 -10.83
N LEU A 70 -8.75 -13.16 -10.54
CA LEU A 70 -10.10 -13.54 -10.95
C LEU A 70 -10.31 -13.32 -12.46
N THR A 71 -9.77 -12.24 -13.01
CA THR A 71 -9.90 -11.92 -14.44
C THR A 71 -9.10 -12.88 -15.33
N GLY A 72 -7.91 -13.28 -14.87
CA GLY A 72 -7.06 -14.26 -15.54
C GLY A 72 -7.24 -15.69 -15.06
N GLU A 73 -8.25 -15.94 -14.21
CA GLU A 73 -8.62 -17.25 -13.66
C GLU A 73 -7.44 -18.10 -13.20
N LEU A 74 -6.58 -17.54 -12.37
CA LEU A 74 -5.36 -18.18 -11.89
C LEU A 74 -5.23 -18.07 -10.38
N VAL A 75 -4.81 -19.16 -9.74
CA VAL A 75 -4.50 -19.23 -8.31
C VAL A 75 -3.08 -19.75 -8.11
N VAL A 76 -2.35 -19.10 -7.21
CA VAL A 76 -1.00 -19.48 -6.82
C VAL A 76 -1.00 -19.98 -5.39
N PHE A 77 -0.65 -21.25 -5.21
CA PHE A 77 -0.45 -21.89 -3.91
C PHE A 77 1.03 -21.91 -3.56
N THR A 78 1.37 -21.51 -2.32
CA THR A 78 2.75 -21.54 -1.83
C THR A 78 2.88 -22.45 -0.61
N ARG A 79 3.93 -23.28 -0.57
CA ARG A 79 4.21 -24.21 0.54
C ARG A 79 4.77 -23.45 1.75
N GLY A 80 4.21 -23.70 2.94
CA GLY A 80 4.53 -23.05 4.22
C GLY A 80 3.43 -22.11 4.70
N GLN A 81 3.67 -21.39 5.82
CA GLN A 81 2.90 -20.16 6.07
C GLN A 81 3.02 -19.30 4.83
N ALA A 82 1.96 -18.56 4.46
CA ALA A 82 2.00 -17.60 3.37
C ALA A 82 3.33 -16.87 3.48
N ARG A 83 4.25 -17.23 2.58
CA ARG A 83 5.40 -16.41 2.29
C ARG A 83 4.67 -15.15 1.94
N ARG A 84 4.71 -14.14 2.81
CA ARG A 84 4.19 -12.84 2.45
C ARG A 84 5.05 -12.49 1.25
N ARG A 85 4.57 -12.79 0.04
CA ARG A 85 4.57 -11.81 -1.02
C ARG A 85 3.74 -10.65 -0.47
N SER A 86 4.39 -9.94 0.45
CA SER A 86 4.66 -8.54 0.22
C SER A 86 4.73 -8.36 -1.29
N ILE A 87 4.07 -7.35 -1.80
CA ILE A 87 4.20 -6.91 -3.18
C ILE A 87 5.66 -6.47 -3.50
N ALA A 88 6.63 -6.84 -2.65
CA ALA A 88 8.06 -6.90 -2.83
C ALA A 88 8.54 -8.37 -2.98
N ALA A 89 8.44 -8.95 -4.18
CA ALA A 89 9.63 -9.61 -4.69
C ALA A 89 10.55 -8.49 -5.19
N PRO A 90 11.87 -8.53 -4.96
CA PRO A 90 12.75 -7.52 -5.50
C PRO A 90 12.65 -7.67 -7.02
N VAL A 91 12.06 -6.67 -7.68
CA VAL A 91 12.68 -6.23 -8.91
C VAL A 91 14.10 -5.94 -8.47
N VAL A 92 15.03 -6.81 -8.86
CA VAL A 92 16.44 -6.43 -8.94
C VAL A 92 16.50 -5.40 -10.06
N THR A 93 15.94 -4.23 -9.81
CA THR A 93 16.47 -3.01 -10.38
C THR A 93 17.84 -3.02 -9.78
N ARG A 94 18.87 -3.23 -10.62
CA ARG A 94 20.22 -2.80 -10.24
C ARG A 94 20.03 -1.45 -9.57
N ALA A 95 20.25 -1.42 -8.26
CA ALA A 95 20.14 -0.20 -7.51
C ALA A 95 21.05 0.80 -8.21
N ILE A 96 20.53 1.97 -8.55
CA ILE A 96 21.37 3.15 -8.43
C ILE A 96 21.73 3.13 -6.94
N GLY A 97 22.96 2.69 -6.66
CA GLY A 97 23.37 2.20 -5.34
C GLY A 97 23.13 3.23 -4.23
N PRO A 98 23.05 2.79 -2.96
CA PRO A 98 23.10 3.72 -1.85
C PRO A 98 24.43 4.48 -1.91
N ASP A 99 24.37 5.81 -1.93
CA ASP A 99 25.53 6.63 -1.61
C ASP A 99 25.86 6.40 -0.13
N ARG A 100 27.15 6.22 0.18
CA ARG A 100 27.67 5.62 1.42
C ARG A 100 27.51 6.49 2.68
N ASN A 101 26.62 7.48 2.69
CA ASN A 101 26.53 8.50 3.73
C ASN A 101 25.29 8.40 4.65
N ASP A 102 24.54 7.29 4.62
CA ASP A 102 23.49 7.03 5.60
C ASP A 102 24.11 6.65 6.97
N GLY A 103 24.56 7.66 7.72
CA GLY A 103 24.85 7.52 9.15
C GLY A 103 23.59 7.19 9.96
N PRO A 104 23.71 6.62 11.16
CA PRO A 104 22.55 6.24 11.97
C PRO A 104 21.70 7.48 12.26
N ALA A 105 20.40 7.39 11.93
CA ALA A 105 19.45 8.46 12.19
C ALA A 105 19.38 8.75 13.71
N PRO A 106 19.39 10.04 14.13
CA PRO A 106 19.21 10.39 15.53
C PRO A 106 17.83 9.93 16.04
N PRO A 107 17.67 9.69 17.35
CA PRO A 107 16.40 9.25 17.92
C PRO A 107 15.34 10.33 17.69
N LEU A 108 14.29 9.99 16.96
CA LEU A 108 13.12 10.84 16.81
C LEU A 108 12.35 10.87 18.13
N ALA A 109 12.09 12.06 18.64
CA ALA A 109 11.29 12.32 19.83
C ALA A 109 9.89 11.66 19.71
N GLU A 110 9.36 11.26 20.85
CA GLU A 110 8.13 10.49 21.02
C GLU A 110 6.89 11.29 20.60
N SER A 111 6.59 11.34 19.30
CA SER A 111 5.27 11.72 18.79
C SER A 111 4.36 10.48 18.80
N SER A 112 3.11 10.62 19.24
CA SER A 112 2.17 9.50 19.29
C SER A 112 1.98 8.89 17.88
N GLU A 113 1.83 7.56 17.77
CA GLU A 113 1.73 6.89 16.45
C GLU A 113 0.51 7.37 15.62
N ASP A 114 -0.49 7.94 16.28
CA ASP A 114 -1.68 8.53 15.66
C ASP A 114 -1.40 9.85 14.92
N ASP A 115 -0.35 10.59 15.32
CA ASP A 115 -0.02 11.90 14.76
C ASP A 115 0.44 11.86 13.31
N HIS A 116 0.96 10.73 12.84
CA HIS A 116 1.40 10.56 11.45
C HIS A 116 0.46 9.70 10.61
N SER A 117 -0.73 9.40 11.12
CA SER A 117 -1.76 8.71 10.33
C SER A 117 -2.16 9.54 9.11
N GLU A 118 -2.60 8.87 8.04
CA GLU A 118 -3.07 9.54 6.82
C GLU A 118 -4.24 10.50 7.13
N ALA A 119 -5.17 10.06 7.98
CA ALA A 119 -6.30 10.88 8.44
C ALA A 119 -5.85 12.14 9.19
N ALA A 120 -4.85 12.04 10.08
CA ALA A 120 -4.31 13.20 10.81
C ALA A 120 -3.62 14.19 9.86
N VAL A 121 -2.81 13.68 8.92
CA VAL A 121 -2.14 14.49 7.89
C VAL A 121 -3.17 15.20 7.02
N GLN A 122 -4.19 14.49 6.57
CA GLN A 122 -5.28 15.03 5.76
C GLN A 122 -6.07 16.11 6.49
N ALA A 123 -6.45 15.86 7.76
CA ALA A 123 -7.20 16.82 8.55
C ALA A 123 -6.42 18.14 8.76
N ARG A 124 -5.14 18.05 9.10
CA ARG A 124 -4.26 19.23 9.27
C ARG A 124 -4.03 19.96 7.96
N LEU A 125 -3.83 19.24 6.85
CA LEU A 125 -3.70 19.84 5.53
C LEU A 125 -4.97 20.60 5.11
N VAL A 126 -6.15 20.00 5.31
CA VAL A 126 -7.44 20.62 5.01
C VAL A 126 -7.64 21.90 5.82
N ALA A 127 -7.31 21.88 7.12
CA ALA A 127 -7.38 23.05 7.97
C ALA A 127 -6.45 24.18 7.48
N HIS A 128 -5.21 23.84 7.11
CA HIS A 128 -4.26 24.81 6.56
C HIS A 128 -4.75 25.42 5.24
N LEU A 129 -5.19 24.60 4.29
CA LEU A 129 -5.71 25.08 3.00
C LEU A 129 -6.92 25.99 3.17
N ALA A 130 -7.86 25.63 4.06
CA ALA A 130 -8.99 26.48 4.39
C ALA A 130 -8.54 27.83 4.98
N GLY A 131 -7.54 27.83 5.87
CA GLY A 131 -6.93 29.03 6.42
C GLY A 131 -6.26 29.93 5.37
N GLU A 132 -5.73 29.34 4.29
CA GLU A 132 -5.18 30.06 3.13
C GLU A 132 -6.23 30.49 2.09
N GLY A 133 -7.52 30.32 2.40
CA GLY A 133 -8.63 30.73 1.53
C GLY A 133 -8.94 29.77 0.38
N TRP A 134 -8.48 28.52 0.44
CA TRP A 134 -8.94 27.48 -0.47
C TRP A 134 -10.33 26.99 -0.08
N ARG A 135 -11.21 26.84 -1.06
CA ARG A 135 -12.49 26.14 -0.90
C ARG A 135 -12.27 24.65 -1.10
N ILE A 136 -12.61 23.84 -0.11
CA ILE A 136 -12.48 22.39 -0.15
C ILE A 136 -13.72 21.78 -0.81
N HIS A 137 -13.53 20.99 -1.87
CA HIS A 137 -14.60 20.31 -2.62
C HIS A 137 -14.71 18.83 -2.30
N ARG A 138 -13.58 18.18 -2.03
CA ARG A 138 -13.50 16.75 -1.68
C ARG A 138 -12.43 16.52 -0.63
N VAL A 139 -12.74 15.64 0.31
CA VAL A 139 -11.84 15.03 1.27
C VAL A 139 -12.22 13.55 1.31
N ALA A 140 -11.33 12.66 0.88
CA ALA A 140 -11.63 11.23 0.84
C ALA A 140 -11.80 10.69 2.26
N ASP A 141 -12.77 9.79 2.45
CA ASP A 141 -12.87 9.06 3.71
C ASP A 141 -11.84 7.92 3.70
N THR A 142 -10.78 8.09 4.50
CA THR A 142 -9.72 7.09 4.68
C THR A 142 -10.26 5.71 5.12
N ALA A 143 -11.45 5.65 5.71
CA ALA A 143 -12.13 4.40 6.08
C ALA A 143 -12.91 3.75 4.92
N SER A 144 -13.34 4.51 3.92
CA SER A 144 -14.23 4.04 2.84
C SER A 144 -13.48 3.45 1.63
N ARG A 145 -12.14 3.62 1.54
CA ARG A 145 -11.30 3.21 0.39
C ARG A 145 -11.85 3.69 -0.96
N GLU A 146 -12.46 4.87 -0.98
CA GLU A 146 -12.92 5.50 -2.21
C GLU A 146 -11.76 5.68 -3.20
N GLN A 147 -11.98 5.29 -4.45
CA GLN A 147 -10.99 5.50 -5.52
C GLN A 147 -11.10 6.95 -6.00
N GLY A 148 -10.06 7.77 -5.83
CA GLY A 148 -10.07 9.15 -6.30
C GLY A 148 -8.96 10.01 -5.72
N ILE A 149 -9.04 11.31 -5.98
CA ILE A 149 -8.17 12.35 -5.41
C ILE A 149 -8.50 12.50 -3.92
N ASP A 150 -7.48 12.41 -3.05
CA ASP A 150 -7.67 12.47 -1.59
C ASP A 150 -8.20 13.84 -1.14
N VAL A 151 -7.61 14.93 -1.64
CA VAL A 151 -8.09 16.29 -1.39
C VAL A 151 -8.22 17.08 -2.69
N LEU A 152 -9.40 17.64 -2.95
CA LEU A 152 -9.64 18.54 -4.07
C LEU A 152 -10.09 19.90 -3.54
N ALA A 153 -9.41 20.97 -3.93
CA ALA A 153 -9.70 22.33 -3.48
C ALA A 153 -9.62 23.33 -4.63
N SER A 154 -10.26 24.50 -4.50
CA SER A 154 -10.09 25.60 -5.47
C SER A 154 -9.91 26.96 -4.81
N ARG A 155 -9.15 27.84 -5.47
CA ARG A 155 -8.95 29.23 -5.06
C ARG A 155 -8.84 30.12 -6.30
N GLY A 156 -9.83 30.99 -6.49
CA GLY A 156 -10.00 31.73 -7.74
C GLY A 156 -10.18 30.78 -8.93
N THR A 157 -9.32 30.90 -9.94
CA THR A 157 -9.31 30.04 -11.14
C THR A 157 -8.49 28.76 -10.97
N ARG A 158 -7.78 28.59 -9.85
CA ARG A 158 -6.91 27.45 -9.61
C ARG A 158 -7.67 26.30 -8.96
N THR A 159 -7.44 25.09 -9.44
CA THR A 159 -7.91 23.85 -8.82
C THR A 159 -6.69 23.05 -8.39
N LEU A 160 -6.65 22.64 -7.12
CA LEU A 160 -5.57 21.88 -6.51
C LEU A 160 -6.06 20.48 -6.18
N ALA A 161 -5.38 19.46 -6.70
CA ALA A 161 -5.59 18.05 -6.40
C ALA A 161 -4.38 17.49 -5.65
N ILE A 162 -4.64 16.82 -4.54
CA ILE A 162 -3.60 16.35 -3.63
C ILE A 162 -3.80 14.88 -3.30
N GLU A 163 -2.71 14.11 -3.43
CA GLU A 163 -2.57 12.76 -2.86
C GLU A 163 -1.94 12.87 -1.47
N VAL A 164 -2.56 12.26 -0.46
CA VAL A 164 -2.10 12.28 0.93
C VAL A 164 -1.56 10.90 1.31
N LYS A 165 -0.45 10.86 2.04
CA LYS A 165 0.08 9.63 2.64
C LYS A 165 0.47 9.86 4.08
N GLY A 166 0.19 8.88 4.94
CA GLY A 166 0.67 8.86 6.33
C GLY A 166 2.11 8.34 6.47
N PHE A 167 2.48 7.96 7.70
CA PHE A 167 3.69 7.19 8.01
C PHE A 167 3.33 5.82 8.62
N PRO A 168 4.04 4.75 8.27
CA PRO A 168 3.71 3.42 8.78
C PRO A 168 3.92 3.34 10.30
N SER A 169 2.87 2.94 11.02
CA SER A 169 2.95 2.65 12.47
C SER A 169 3.94 1.50 12.74
N ARG A 170 4.62 1.54 13.90
CA ARG A 170 5.55 0.49 14.32
C ARG A 170 4.79 -0.72 14.88
N SER A 171 3.58 -0.52 15.40
CA SER A 171 2.67 -1.54 15.93
C SER A 171 1.54 -1.90 14.96
N TYR A 172 0.90 -3.06 15.15
CA TYR A 172 -0.31 -3.44 14.41
C TYR A 172 -1.55 -2.74 14.99
N ALA A 173 -2.45 -2.25 14.13
CA ALA A 173 -3.74 -1.67 14.54
C ALA A 173 -4.73 -2.69 15.14
N ASP A 174 -4.44 -3.99 15.05
CA ASP A 174 -5.21 -5.05 15.71
C ASP A 174 -4.84 -5.08 17.21
N PRO A 175 -5.80 -4.84 18.13
CA PRO A 175 -5.52 -4.81 19.57
C PRO A 175 -4.95 -6.13 20.11
N ARG A 176 -5.14 -7.26 19.40
CA ARG A 176 -4.56 -8.56 19.75
C ARG A 176 -3.08 -8.69 19.38
N LYS A 177 -2.55 -7.73 18.62
CA LYS A 177 -1.16 -7.68 18.12
C LYS A 177 -0.50 -6.31 18.34
N ALA A 178 -1.12 -5.44 19.14
CA ALA A 178 -0.63 -4.10 19.41
C ALA A 178 0.80 -4.10 20.00
N GLU A 179 1.15 -5.13 20.77
CA GLU A 179 2.49 -5.30 21.36
C GLU A 179 3.53 -5.88 20.38
N GLN A 180 3.14 -6.28 19.16
CA GLN A 180 4.05 -6.84 18.16
C GLN A 180 4.61 -5.75 17.25
N VAL A 181 5.93 -5.60 17.24
CA VAL A 181 6.64 -4.71 16.31
C VAL A 181 6.56 -5.28 14.90
N LYS A 182 6.19 -4.44 13.91
CA LYS A 182 6.15 -4.87 12.51
C LYS A 182 7.55 -5.30 12.02
N PRO A 183 7.69 -6.44 11.31
CA PRO A 183 8.99 -6.97 10.90
C PRO A 183 9.79 -6.08 9.93
N THR A 184 9.10 -5.23 9.16
CA THR A 184 9.72 -4.44 8.09
C THR A 184 10.01 -3.02 8.58
N ASN A 185 11.26 -2.59 8.45
CA ASN A 185 11.71 -1.24 8.81
C ASN A 185 10.74 -0.16 8.24
N PRO A 186 10.18 0.72 9.09
CA PRO A 186 9.27 1.79 8.68
C PRO A 186 9.80 2.67 7.53
N ALA A 187 11.12 2.89 7.43
CA ALA A 187 11.70 3.68 6.34
C ALA A 187 11.56 3.01 4.96
N VAL A 188 11.61 1.68 4.90
CA VAL A 188 11.40 0.91 3.66
C VAL A 188 9.93 1.01 3.22
N GLN A 189 9.01 0.94 4.17
CA GLN A 189 7.58 1.10 3.90
C GLN A 189 7.26 2.53 3.43
N ALA A 190 7.81 3.55 4.09
CA ALA A 190 7.68 4.95 3.69
C ALA A 190 8.20 5.20 2.26
N ARG A 191 9.33 4.59 1.86
CA ARG A 191 9.81 4.70 0.47
C ARG A 191 8.82 4.18 -0.56
N HIS A 192 8.13 3.07 -0.28
CA HIS A 192 7.09 2.56 -1.17
C HIS A 192 5.89 3.51 -1.24
N TRP A 193 5.47 4.06 -0.10
CA TRP A 193 4.35 5.02 -0.04
C TRP A 193 4.69 6.32 -0.77
N TYR A 194 5.93 6.80 -0.64
CA TYR A 194 6.43 7.92 -1.40
C TYR A 194 6.37 7.65 -2.90
N ALA A 195 6.90 6.51 -3.37
CA ALA A 195 6.88 6.15 -4.79
C ALA A 195 5.45 6.00 -5.35
N ALA A 196 4.53 5.43 -4.57
CA ALA A 196 3.12 5.35 -4.94
C ALA A 196 2.49 6.74 -5.11
N ALA A 197 2.74 7.66 -4.18
CA ALA A 197 2.24 9.04 -4.29
C ALA A 197 2.81 9.76 -5.52
N MET A 198 4.07 9.50 -5.88
CA MET A 198 4.67 10.05 -7.11
C MET A 198 3.96 9.54 -8.37
N LEU A 199 3.72 8.23 -8.45
CA LEU A 199 2.98 7.65 -9.56
C LEU A 199 1.57 8.26 -9.66
N GLN A 200 0.88 8.37 -8.53
CA GLN A 200 -0.46 8.94 -8.49
C GLN A 200 -0.47 10.41 -8.91
N ALA A 201 0.52 11.20 -8.50
CA ALA A 201 0.68 12.58 -8.97
C ALA A 201 0.86 12.65 -10.50
N MET A 202 1.67 11.77 -11.09
CA MET A 202 1.84 11.72 -12.55
C MET A 202 0.53 11.35 -13.27
N LEU A 203 -0.23 10.39 -12.73
CA LEU A 203 -1.54 10.01 -13.28
C LEU A 203 -2.55 11.15 -13.18
N MET A 204 -2.63 11.84 -12.03
CA MET A 204 -3.51 13.00 -11.86
C MET A 204 -3.17 14.13 -12.83
N ARG A 205 -1.88 14.40 -13.07
CA ARG A 205 -1.45 15.39 -14.07
C ARG A 205 -1.94 15.04 -15.48
N GLN A 206 -1.86 13.76 -15.85
CA GLN A 206 -2.31 13.30 -17.17
C GLN A 206 -3.84 13.40 -17.31
N GLN A 207 -4.58 13.07 -16.25
CA GLN A 207 -6.04 13.09 -16.24
C GLN A 207 -6.62 14.52 -16.11
N HIS A 208 -5.89 15.41 -15.44
CA HIS A 208 -6.32 16.77 -15.14
C HIS A 208 -5.23 17.81 -15.50
N PRO A 209 -5.02 18.10 -16.80
CA PRO A 209 -3.92 18.96 -17.25
C PRO A 209 -3.98 20.41 -16.75
N THR A 210 -5.15 20.87 -16.29
CA THR A 210 -5.38 22.23 -15.80
C THR A 210 -5.28 22.35 -14.28
N TYR A 211 -5.11 21.25 -13.56
CA TYR A 211 -5.05 21.26 -12.10
C TYR A 211 -3.60 21.46 -11.63
N ASP A 212 -3.44 22.21 -10.55
CA ASP A 212 -2.24 22.16 -9.74
C ASP A 212 -2.22 20.80 -9.03
N ILE A 213 -1.13 20.06 -9.16
CA ILE A 213 -0.98 18.73 -8.54
C ILE A 213 -0.01 18.82 -7.38
N ALA A 214 -0.39 18.21 -6.26
CA ALA A 214 0.47 18.08 -5.11
C ALA A 214 0.43 16.69 -4.47
N VAL A 215 1.41 16.45 -3.62
CA VAL A 215 1.42 15.35 -2.67
C VAL A 215 1.60 15.90 -1.26
N ALA A 216 1.08 15.20 -0.26
CA ALA A 216 1.22 15.56 1.14
C ALA A 216 1.73 14.39 1.97
N PHE A 217 2.70 14.68 2.84
CA PHE A 217 3.31 13.72 3.73
C PHE A 217 3.41 14.28 5.15
N PRO A 218 3.47 13.44 6.19
CA PRO A 218 3.90 13.88 7.50
C PRO A 218 5.34 14.39 7.45
N ASP A 219 5.63 15.37 8.29
CA ASP A 219 6.96 15.97 8.39
C ASP A 219 7.92 15.07 9.18
N VAL A 220 8.53 14.12 8.47
CA VAL A 220 9.50 13.18 9.03
C VAL A 220 10.78 13.09 8.19
N PRO A 221 11.94 12.74 8.80
CA PRO A 221 13.23 12.75 8.09
C PRO A 221 13.26 11.91 6.81
N THR A 222 12.57 10.76 6.81
CA THR A 222 12.54 9.86 5.65
C THR A 222 11.92 10.53 4.42
N TYR A 223 10.76 11.17 4.57
CA TYR A 223 10.12 11.85 3.45
C TYR A 223 10.86 13.12 3.03
N ARG A 224 11.44 13.87 3.98
CA ARG A 224 12.30 15.01 3.66
C ARG A 224 13.52 14.60 2.83
N THR A 225 14.18 13.51 3.21
CA THR A 225 15.35 12.98 2.49
C THR A 225 14.97 12.50 1.09
N LEU A 226 13.85 11.78 0.94
CA LEU A 226 13.36 11.33 -0.36
C LEU A 226 13.02 12.51 -1.27
N HIS A 227 12.30 13.52 -0.76
CA HIS A 227 12.01 14.74 -1.50
C HIS A 227 13.26 15.50 -1.92
N GLN A 228 14.24 15.67 -1.03
CA GLN A 228 15.48 16.38 -1.37
C GLN A 228 16.21 15.73 -2.57
N ARG A 229 16.18 14.40 -2.66
CA ARG A 229 16.78 13.62 -3.74
C ARG A 229 16.01 13.70 -5.06
N THR A 230 14.71 13.98 -5.02
CA THR A 230 13.82 14.04 -6.19
C THR A 230 13.37 15.45 -6.55
N ARG A 231 13.78 16.48 -5.79
CA ARG A 231 13.27 17.87 -5.89
C ARG A 231 13.31 18.44 -7.31
N GLY A 232 14.38 18.18 -8.07
CA GLY A 232 14.53 18.70 -9.42
C GLY A 232 13.46 18.14 -10.36
N SER A 233 13.28 16.82 -10.34
CA SER A 233 12.23 16.16 -11.13
C SER A 233 10.82 16.59 -10.73
N LEU A 234 10.57 16.83 -9.44
CA LEU A 234 9.27 17.34 -8.98
C LEU A 234 9.02 18.77 -9.42
N ALA A 235 10.05 19.61 -9.43
CA ALA A 235 9.96 20.97 -9.96
C ALA A 235 9.66 20.97 -11.46
N ASP A 236 10.38 20.16 -12.25
CA ASP A 236 10.15 20.00 -13.69
C ASP A 236 8.73 19.51 -13.99
N LEU A 237 8.26 18.56 -13.20
CA LEU A 237 6.90 18.03 -13.26
C LEU A 237 5.87 18.94 -12.61
N ARG A 238 6.24 20.10 -12.05
CA ARG A 238 5.32 21.01 -11.33
C ARG A 238 4.41 20.27 -10.33
N VAL A 239 4.98 19.34 -9.57
CA VAL A 239 4.30 18.64 -8.47
C VAL A 239 4.73 19.28 -7.16
N ALA A 240 3.80 19.96 -6.48
CA ALA A 240 4.08 20.53 -5.17
C ALA A 240 4.13 19.44 -4.09
N THR A 241 4.90 19.69 -3.02
CA THR A 241 4.97 18.78 -1.87
C THR A 241 4.62 19.55 -0.60
N TYR A 242 3.65 19.06 0.16
CA TYR A 242 3.30 19.55 1.49
C TYR A 242 3.90 18.63 2.56
N PHE A 243 4.60 19.21 3.53
CA PHE A 243 5.02 18.52 4.75
C PHE A 243 4.18 19.00 5.92
N VAL A 244 3.51 18.07 6.60
CA VAL A 244 2.56 18.32 7.67
C VAL A 244 3.14 17.85 9.01
N ALA A 245 3.51 18.79 9.87
CA ALA A 245 4.03 18.53 11.19
C ALA A 245 2.93 18.12 12.18
N ALA A 246 3.32 17.43 13.24
CA ALA A 246 2.40 16.94 14.27
C ALA A 246 1.69 18.08 15.03
N ASP A 247 2.34 19.23 15.16
CA ASP A 247 1.79 20.45 15.78
C ASP A 247 0.81 21.22 14.86
N GLY A 248 0.56 20.72 13.64
CA GLY A 248 -0.29 21.38 12.66
C GLY A 248 0.43 22.33 11.70
N GLY A 249 1.74 22.53 11.87
CA GLY A 249 2.55 23.28 10.92
C GLY A 249 2.54 22.63 9.54
N VAL A 250 2.26 23.39 8.48
CA VAL A 250 2.34 22.90 7.10
C VAL A 250 3.35 23.72 6.33
N THR A 251 4.31 23.05 5.70
CA THR A 251 5.37 23.70 4.91
C THR A 251 5.35 23.20 3.47
N THR A 252 5.57 24.12 2.54
CA THR A 252 5.82 23.81 1.12
C THR A 252 7.26 24.20 0.80
N PRO A 253 8.14 23.24 0.44
CA PRO A 253 9.49 23.57 0.03
C PRO A 253 9.41 24.42 -1.24
N THR A 254 10.02 25.60 -1.21
CA THR A 254 10.03 26.50 -2.36
C THR A 254 10.93 25.91 -3.45
N SER A 255 10.43 25.86 -4.70
CA SER A 255 11.26 25.51 -5.84
C SER A 255 12.30 26.62 -6.04
N THR A 256 13.57 26.34 -5.72
CA THR A 256 14.71 27.17 -6.11
C THR A 256 15.19 26.74 -7.48
#